data_AF-A0A1M6GTW5-F1
#
_entry.id   AF-A0A1M6GTW5-F1
#
_cell.length_a   1.000
_cell.length_b   1.000
_cell.length_c   1.000
_cell.angle_alpha   90.00
_cell.angle_beta   90.00
_cell.angle_gamma   90.00
#
_symmetry.space_group_name_H-M   'P 1'
#
loop_
_entity.id
_entity.type
_entity.pdbx_description
1 polymer ?
#
loop_
_entity_poly.entity_id
_entity_poly.type
_entity_poly.pdbx_seq_one_letter_code
_entity_poly.pdbx_strand_id
1 'polypeptide(L)'
;MKIKRMFTTVDTHMNGTPVRTVTGGLPYIPGKTVVEKTLYLEGNADWIRKMLIEGPRGNENQSGIILTEPCCSEADAGIIYVDGNGYENISTESIVGVSTVMIESGLVDIVEPYTYICLESKDGLIHIKVRVKDEIAKEVTFKNVEFVITEKVSGEVEFGGSEETVEEISGRAFITGMHTFTLDPEDSIQ
;
A
#
# COMPACT_ATOMS: atom_id res chain seq x y z
N MET A 1 29.94 3.67 8.61
CA MET A 1 28.54 3.22 8.49
C MET A 1 28.45 1.76 8.88
N LYS A 2 27.73 1.46 9.96
CA LYS A 2 27.42 0.10 10.41
C LYS A 2 25.99 -0.21 9.97
N ILE A 3 25.81 -1.17 9.07
CA ILE A 3 24.47 -1.52 8.56
C ILE A 3 23.76 -2.37 9.62
N LYS A 4 22.76 -1.80 10.30
CA LYS A 4 21.89 -2.52 11.26
C LYS A 4 20.68 -3.13 10.57
N ARG A 5 20.12 -2.41 9.59
CA ARG A 5 18.99 -2.85 8.77
C ARG A 5 19.20 -2.45 7.32
N MET A 6 18.59 -3.23 6.43
CA MET A 6 18.61 -3.01 4.98
C MET A 6 17.24 -3.34 4.41
N PHE A 7 16.72 -2.49 3.52
CA PHE A 7 15.40 -2.62 2.89
C PHE A 7 15.52 -2.45 1.39
N THR A 8 14.65 -3.11 0.64
CA THR A 8 14.50 -2.89 -0.80
C THR A 8 13.16 -2.27 -1.10
N THR A 9 13.14 -1.32 -2.03
CA THR A 9 11.90 -0.68 -2.49
C THR A 9 11.86 -0.58 -4.00
N VAL A 10 10.65 -0.50 -4.52
CA VAL A 10 10.35 -0.14 -5.91
C VAL A 10 9.50 1.12 -5.88
N ASP A 11 9.97 2.16 -6.54
CA ASP A 11 9.29 3.44 -6.61
C ASP A 11 8.51 3.49 -7.92
N THR A 12 7.28 3.99 -7.85
CA THR A 12 6.40 4.21 -9.00
C THR A 12 5.85 5.63 -9.00
N HIS A 13 5.26 6.04 -10.12
CA HIS A 13 4.41 7.22 -10.14
C HIS A 13 3.16 7.02 -10.99
N MET A 14 2.07 7.68 -10.59
CA MET A 14 0.88 7.91 -11.40
C MET A 14 0.65 9.41 -11.47
N ASN A 15 0.62 9.99 -12.67
CA ASN A 15 0.42 11.43 -12.90
C ASN A 15 1.35 12.38 -12.11
N GLY A 16 2.53 11.88 -11.72
CA GLY A 16 3.53 12.64 -10.98
C GLY A 16 3.51 12.43 -9.47
N THR A 17 2.50 11.73 -8.94
CA THR A 17 2.43 11.33 -7.53
C THR A 17 3.33 10.11 -7.29
N PRO A 18 4.40 10.23 -6.50
CA PRO A 18 5.33 9.13 -6.25
C PRO A 18 4.84 8.20 -5.14
N VAL A 19 4.98 6.90 -5.35
CA VAL A 19 4.63 5.84 -4.40
C VAL A 19 5.82 4.89 -4.25
N ARG A 20 6.32 4.74 -3.03
CA ARG A 20 7.43 3.83 -2.69
C ARG A 20 6.90 2.55 -2.07
N THR A 21 7.00 1.45 -2.80
CA THR A 21 6.58 0.13 -2.30
C THR A 21 7.76 -0.60 -1.71
N VAL A 22 7.68 -0.98 -0.43
CA VAL A 22 8.70 -1.82 0.22
C VAL A 22 8.52 -3.26 -0.21
N THR A 23 9.56 -3.84 -0.80
CA THR A 23 9.56 -5.21 -1.32
C THR A 23 10.39 -6.18 -0.49
N GLY A 24 11.16 -5.70 0.48
CA GLY A 24 11.99 -6.57 1.31
C GLY A 24 12.70 -5.86 2.45
N GLY A 25 13.15 -6.65 3.43
CA GLY A 25 13.95 -6.20 4.57
C GLY A 25 13.16 -5.68 5.77
N LEU A 26 11.83 -5.70 5.71
CA LEU A 26 10.98 -5.35 6.84
C LEU A 26 11.13 -6.37 7.98
N PRO A 27 11.14 -5.92 9.25
CA PRO A 27 11.01 -6.83 10.38
C PRO A 27 9.61 -7.45 10.41
N TYR A 28 9.44 -8.52 11.19
CA TYR A 28 8.11 -9.03 11.50
C TYR A 28 7.25 -7.94 12.14
N ILE A 29 6.01 -7.79 11.64
CA ILE A 29 5.02 -6.83 12.13
C ILE A 29 3.93 -7.64 12.87
N PRO A 30 3.86 -7.57 14.20
CA PRO A 30 2.83 -8.25 14.98
C PRO A 30 1.43 -7.76 14.63
N GLY A 31 0.50 -8.69 14.50
CA GLY A 31 -0.93 -8.43 14.29
C GLY A 31 -1.60 -9.54 13.50
N LYS A 32 -2.85 -9.84 13.84
CA LYS A 32 -3.72 -10.80 13.14
C LYS A 32 -4.56 -10.16 12.05
N THR A 33 -4.65 -8.84 12.03
CA THR A 33 -5.35 -8.05 11.01
C THR A 33 -4.45 -6.93 10.53
N VAL A 34 -4.75 -6.37 9.35
CA VAL A 34 -4.03 -5.20 8.85
C VAL A 34 -4.15 -4.01 9.81
N VAL A 35 -5.32 -3.83 10.44
CA VAL A 35 -5.55 -2.80 11.48
C VAL A 35 -4.59 -2.99 12.66
N GLU A 36 -4.46 -4.20 13.21
CA GLU A 36 -3.55 -4.47 14.32
C GLU A 36 -2.08 -4.23 13.93
N LYS A 37 -1.69 -4.61 12.71
CA LYS A 37 -0.34 -4.34 12.18
C LYS A 37 -0.08 -2.85 12.03
N THR A 38 -1.04 -2.08 11.52
CA THR A 38 -0.97 -0.62 11.40
C THR A 38 -0.78 0.04 12.77
N LEU A 39 -1.62 -0.33 13.75
CA LEU A 39 -1.52 0.19 15.12
C LEU A 39 -0.18 -0.17 15.77
N TYR A 40 0.36 -1.35 15.49
CA TYR A 40 1.69 -1.73 15.97
C TYR A 40 2.77 -0.82 15.37
N LEU A 41 2.74 -0.61 14.06
CA LEU A 41 3.72 0.26 13.38
C LEU A 41 3.65 1.68 13.92
N GLU A 42 2.46 2.25 14.02
CA GLU A 42 2.24 3.59 14.56
C GLU A 42 2.76 3.75 15.99
N GLY A 43 2.44 2.80 16.88
CA GLY A 43 2.82 2.89 18.29
C GLY A 43 4.25 2.47 18.62
N ASN A 44 4.88 1.62 17.81
CA ASN A 44 6.14 0.93 18.19
C ASN A 44 7.24 1.00 17.13
N ALA A 45 6.91 1.27 15.87
CA ALA A 45 7.86 1.18 14.77
C ALA A 45 7.70 2.30 13.73
N ASP A 46 7.27 3.49 14.15
CA ASP A 46 7.05 4.63 13.25
C ASP A 46 8.31 5.08 12.50
N TRP A 47 9.49 4.73 13.02
CA TRP A 47 10.77 4.90 12.31
C TRP A 47 10.77 4.25 10.91
N ILE A 48 9.95 3.22 10.65
CA ILE A 48 9.79 2.61 9.31
C ILE A 48 9.15 3.63 8.37
N ARG A 49 8.00 4.21 8.73
CA ARG A 49 7.35 5.26 7.95
C ARG A 49 8.31 6.43 7.74
N LYS A 50 8.91 6.94 8.82
CA LYS A 50 9.85 8.06 8.72
C LYS A 50 11.02 7.77 7.79
N MET A 51 11.57 6.57 7.82
CA MET A 51 12.66 6.17 6.91
C MET A 51 12.21 6.17 5.44
N LEU A 52 10.96 5.77 5.16
CA LEU A 52 10.43 5.73 3.80
C LEU A 52 10.09 7.12 3.27
N ILE A 53 9.56 7.99 4.13
CA ILE A 53 8.90 9.25 3.75
C ILE A 53 9.75 10.49 4.04
N GLU A 54 10.43 10.54 5.18
CA GLU A 54 11.15 11.73 5.61
C GLU A 54 12.57 11.82 5.00
N GLY A 55 13.10 13.03 4.97
CA GLY A 55 14.48 13.27 4.55
C GLY A 55 15.48 12.57 5.48
N PRO A 56 16.61 12.04 4.97
CA PRO A 56 17.17 12.30 3.64
C PRO A 56 16.75 11.29 2.55
N ARG A 57 15.86 10.33 2.86
CA ARG A 57 15.53 9.21 1.96
C ARG A 57 14.25 9.45 1.18
N GLY A 58 13.31 10.20 1.75
CA GLY A 58 12.10 10.68 1.09
C GLY A 58 12.05 12.20 1.00
N ASN A 59 10.84 12.72 0.81
CA ASN A 59 10.51 14.14 0.72
C ASN A 59 9.03 14.35 1.06
N GLU A 60 8.59 15.61 1.13
CA GLU A 60 7.23 16.00 1.52
C GLU A 60 6.11 15.42 0.63
N ASN A 61 6.41 15.06 -0.62
CA ASN A 61 5.44 14.50 -1.57
C ASN A 61 5.52 12.96 -1.65
N GLN A 62 6.39 12.33 -0.86
CA GLN A 62 6.55 10.88 -0.89
C GLN A 62 5.40 10.20 -0.15
N SER A 63 4.80 9.21 -0.79
CA SER A 63 3.95 8.21 -0.13
C SER A 63 4.62 6.84 -0.17
N GLY A 64 4.16 5.92 0.68
CA GLY A 64 4.73 4.60 0.83
C GLY A 64 3.69 3.51 1.01
N ILE A 65 4.00 2.33 0.48
CA ILE A 65 3.26 1.10 0.74
C ILE A 65 4.19 0.10 1.43
N ILE A 66 3.75 -0.38 2.58
CA ILE A 66 4.37 -1.48 3.32
C ILE A 66 3.58 -2.75 2.97
N LEU A 67 4.21 -3.69 2.26
CA LEU A 67 3.66 -5.01 2.01
C LEU A 67 3.80 -5.88 3.26
N THR A 68 2.75 -6.62 3.59
CA THR A 68 2.73 -7.60 4.68
C THR A 68 2.10 -8.89 4.21
N GLU A 69 2.33 -9.98 4.94
CA GLU A 69 1.59 -11.23 4.73
C GLU A 69 0.08 -10.99 4.82
N PRO A 70 -0.73 -11.61 3.95
CA PRO A 70 -2.18 -11.50 4.02
C PRO A 70 -2.71 -12.01 5.36
N CYS A 71 -3.73 -11.34 5.92
CA CYS A 71 -4.34 -11.75 7.18
C CYS A 71 -5.59 -12.62 6.97
N CYS A 72 -6.13 -12.63 5.76
CA CYS A 72 -7.22 -13.51 5.33
C CYS A 72 -6.83 -14.32 4.09
N SER A 73 -7.54 -15.43 3.86
CA SER A 73 -7.22 -16.38 2.78
C SER A 73 -7.57 -15.91 1.37
N GLU A 74 -8.33 -14.83 1.24
CA GLU A 74 -8.73 -14.26 -0.04
C GLU A 74 -7.70 -13.26 -0.58
N ALA A 75 -6.93 -12.62 0.30
CA ALA A 75 -5.95 -11.62 -0.09
C ALA A 75 -4.62 -12.24 -0.53
N ASP A 76 -4.04 -11.68 -1.58
CA ASP A 76 -2.69 -12.01 -2.02
C ASP A 76 -1.64 -11.34 -1.12
N ALA A 77 -1.95 -10.15 -0.60
CA ALA A 77 -1.09 -9.42 0.32
C ALA A 77 -1.89 -8.45 1.21
N GLY A 78 -1.37 -8.18 2.41
CA GLY A 78 -1.81 -7.05 3.22
C GLY A 78 -1.00 -5.79 2.88
N ILE A 79 -1.64 -4.64 2.83
CA ILE A 79 -1.00 -3.36 2.53
C ILE A 79 -1.27 -2.33 3.63
N ILE A 80 -0.24 -1.56 3.96
CA ILE A 80 -0.34 -0.42 4.87
C ILE A 80 0.19 0.80 4.14
N TYR A 81 -0.70 1.78 3.94
CA TYR A 81 -0.36 3.07 3.36
C TYR A 81 0.24 3.99 4.41
N VAL A 82 1.29 4.72 4.03
CA VAL A 82 1.93 5.71 4.87
C VAL A 82 2.36 6.94 4.07
N ASP A 83 2.30 8.11 4.71
CA ASP A 83 2.82 9.37 4.17
C ASP A 83 3.33 10.31 5.27
N GLY A 84 3.49 11.60 4.95
CA GLY A 84 3.95 12.61 5.88
C GLY A 84 2.99 12.86 7.05
N ASN A 85 1.70 12.54 6.89
CA ASN A 85 0.66 12.72 7.91
C ASN A 85 0.53 11.52 8.84
N GLY A 86 0.97 10.32 8.40
CA GLY A 86 0.95 9.13 9.25
C GLY A 86 0.49 7.87 8.50
N TYR A 87 -0.44 7.14 9.11
CA TYR A 87 -1.01 5.87 8.62
C TYR A 87 -2.44 6.08 8.09
N GLU A 88 -2.54 6.89 7.05
CA GLU A 88 -3.81 7.35 6.47
C GLU A 88 -4.50 6.27 5.62
N ASN A 89 -5.68 6.61 5.08
CA ASN A 89 -6.39 5.78 4.12
C ASN A 89 -5.62 5.72 2.80
N ILE A 90 -5.74 4.59 2.09
CA ILE A 90 -5.00 4.38 0.86
C ILE A 90 -5.52 5.27 -0.28
N SER A 91 -4.60 5.85 -1.05
CA SER A 91 -4.94 6.62 -2.25
C SER A 91 -5.05 5.74 -3.50
N THR A 92 -5.80 6.22 -4.50
CA THR A 92 -5.91 5.59 -5.82
C THR A 92 -4.53 5.37 -6.47
N GLU A 93 -3.66 6.37 -6.42
CA GLU A 93 -2.30 6.29 -6.99
C GLU A 93 -1.49 5.18 -6.32
N SER A 94 -1.71 4.96 -5.03
CA SER A 94 -1.01 3.92 -4.27
C SER A 94 -1.48 2.52 -4.63
N ILE A 95 -2.79 2.32 -4.84
CA ILE A 95 -3.37 1.06 -5.33
C ILE A 95 -2.81 0.73 -6.72
N VAL A 96 -2.83 1.72 -7.63
CA VAL A 96 -2.30 1.55 -8.99
C VAL A 96 -0.79 1.27 -8.95
N GLY A 97 -0.03 2.03 -8.14
CA GLY A 97 1.40 1.88 -7.97
C GLY A 97 1.80 0.50 -7.45
N VAL A 98 1.23 0.05 -6.33
CA VAL A 98 1.55 -1.26 -5.74
C VAL A 98 1.15 -2.40 -6.67
N SER A 99 0.02 -2.28 -7.38
CA SER A 99 -0.41 -3.29 -8.36
C SER A 99 0.57 -3.40 -9.52
N THR A 100 1.05 -2.26 -10.04
CA THR A 100 2.11 -2.23 -11.04
C THR A 100 3.39 -2.89 -10.52
N VAL A 101 3.81 -2.59 -9.28
CA VAL A 101 4.97 -3.26 -8.67
C VAL A 101 4.76 -4.76 -8.59
N MET A 102 3.60 -5.22 -8.11
CA MET A 102 3.35 -6.65 -7.93
C MET A 102 3.44 -7.44 -9.24
N ILE A 103 2.92 -6.88 -10.34
CA ILE A 103 3.05 -7.47 -11.67
C ILE A 103 4.49 -7.40 -12.18
N GLU A 104 5.04 -6.19 -12.31
CA GLU A 104 6.27 -5.97 -13.07
C GLU A 104 7.55 -6.40 -12.32
N SER A 105 7.45 -6.66 -11.01
CA SER A 105 8.53 -7.27 -10.22
C SER A 105 8.34 -8.77 -9.94
N GLY A 106 7.27 -9.38 -10.47
CA GLY A 106 6.99 -10.80 -10.32
C GLY A 106 6.63 -11.24 -8.89
N LEU A 107 5.97 -10.37 -8.11
CA LEU A 107 5.48 -10.73 -6.77
C LEU A 107 4.20 -11.58 -6.83
N VAL A 108 3.52 -11.60 -7.97
CA VAL A 108 2.36 -12.45 -8.23
C VAL A 108 2.51 -13.19 -9.56
N ASP A 109 1.85 -14.33 -9.68
CA ASP A 109 1.78 -15.05 -10.94
C ASP A 109 0.99 -14.23 -11.98
N ILE A 110 1.58 -14.08 -13.17
CA ILE A 110 1.00 -13.28 -14.26
C ILE A 110 0.12 -14.16 -15.14
N VAL A 111 -1.11 -13.69 -15.40
CA VAL A 111 -2.04 -14.29 -16.36
C VAL A 111 -2.43 -13.22 -17.39
N GLU A 112 -2.17 -13.47 -18.67
CA GLU A 112 -2.57 -12.54 -19.74
C GLU A 112 -3.91 -12.95 -20.40
N PRO A 113 -4.77 -11.99 -20.82
CA PRO A 113 -4.53 -10.54 -20.82
C PRO A 113 -4.92 -9.83 -19.51
N TYR A 114 -5.40 -10.56 -18.50
CA TYR A 114 -5.84 -10.00 -17.23
C TYR A 114 -5.34 -10.83 -16.04
N THR A 115 -4.57 -10.19 -15.16
CA THR A 115 -4.23 -10.70 -13.82
C THR A 115 -5.17 -10.06 -12.81
N TYR A 116 -5.61 -10.83 -11.82
CA TYR A 116 -6.44 -10.35 -10.72
C TYR A 116 -5.62 -10.37 -9.44
N ILE A 117 -5.71 -9.30 -8.64
CA ILE A 117 -5.02 -9.14 -7.37
C ILE A 117 -6.06 -8.75 -6.32
N CYS A 118 -6.01 -9.36 -5.14
CA CYS A 118 -6.78 -8.98 -3.98
C CYS A 118 -5.84 -8.45 -2.90
N LEU A 119 -5.99 -7.17 -2.52
CA LEU A 119 -5.21 -6.56 -1.45
C LEU A 119 -6.08 -6.37 -0.21
N GLU A 120 -5.53 -6.63 0.96
CA GLU A 120 -6.18 -6.33 2.24
C GLU A 120 -5.62 -5.03 2.81
N SER A 121 -6.47 -4.04 3.02
CA SER A 121 -6.14 -2.78 3.70
C SER A 121 -6.82 -2.70 5.06
N LYS A 122 -6.60 -1.61 5.81
CA LYS A 122 -7.36 -1.33 7.04
C LYS A 122 -8.86 -1.12 6.79
N ASP A 123 -9.24 -0.77 5.56
CA ASP A 123 -10.61 -0.47 5.15
C ASP A 123 -11.32 -1.69 4.51
N GLY A 124 -10.59 -2.80 4.33
CA GLY A 124 -11.12 -4.06 3.80
C GLY A 124 -10.40 -4.56 2.55
N LEU A 125 -11.06 -5.44 1.82
CA LEU A 125 -10.51 -6.05 0.61
C LEU A 125 -10.66 -5.12 -0.60
N ILE A 126 -9.63 -5.07 -1.41
CA ILE A 126 -9.57 -4.32 -2.67
C ILE A 126 -9.34 -5.32 -3.79
N HIS A 127 -10.38 -5.58 -4.59
CA HIS A 127 -10.30 -6.44 -5.76
C HIS A 127 -9.87 -5.64 -6.98
N ILE A 128 -8.75 -6.04 -7.56
CA ILE A 128 -8.05 -5.31 -8.60
C ILE A 128 -7.95 -6.20 -9.83
N LYS A 129 -8.26 -5.63 -10.98
CA LYS A 129 -8.09 -6.23 -12.29
C LYS A 129 -7.00 -5.47 -13.04
N VAL A 130 -5.92 -6.16 -13.40
CA VAL A 130 -4.80 -5.57 -14.13
C VAL A 130 -4.79 -6.11 -15.55
N ARG A 131 -4.89 -5.23 -16.55
CA ARG A 131 -4.60 -5.58 -17.94
C ARG A 131 -3.09 -5.71 -18.12
N VAL A 132 -2.63 -6.90 -18.48
CA VAL A 132 -1.21 -7.20 -18.67
C VAL A 132 -0.94 -7.53 -20.13
N LYS A 133 0.20 -7.06 -20.63
CA LYS A 133 0.72 -7.44 -21.93
C LYS A 133 2.25 -7.38 -21.93
N ASP A 134 2.87 -8.47 -22.33
CA ASP A 134 4.32 -8.66 -22.32
C ASP A 134 4.87 -8.47 -20.90
N GLU A 135 4.17 -9.04 -19.89
CA GLU A 135 4.48 -8.94 -18.46
C GLU A 135 4.45 -7.51 -17.88
N ILE A 136 3.96 -6.54 -18.65
CA ILE A 136 3.87 -5.13 -18.24
C ILE A 136 2.43 -4.77 -17.91
N ALA A 137 2.22 -4.10 -16.77
CA ALA A 137 0.91 -3.59 -16.36
C ALA A 137 0.52 -2.41 -17.27
N LYS A 138 -0.54 -2.59 -18.06
CA LYS A 138 -1.04 -1.58 -18.99
C LYS A 138 -2.13 -0.71 -18.39
N GLU A 139 -2.96 -1.30 -17.53
CA GLU A 139 -4.10 -0.63 -16.91
C GLU A 139 -4.48 -1.39 -15.64
N VAL A 140 -4.67 -0.66 -14.54
CA VAL A 140 -5.12 -1.19 -13.25
C VAL A 140 -6.51 -0.64 -13.00
N THR A 141 -7.47 -1.53 -12.79
CA THR A 141 -8.88 -1.19 -12.56
C THR A 141 -9.36 -1.80 -11.26
N PHE A 142 -10.04 -1.01 -10.43
CA PHE A 142 -10.65 -1.48 -9.19
C PHE A 142 -11.92 -0.70 -8.90
N LYS A 143 -12.72 -1.22 -7.97
CA LYS A 143 -13.96 -0.58 -7.53
C LYS A 143 -13.71 0.10 -6.19
N ASN A 144 -14.02 1.38 -6.10
CA ASN A 144 -14.03 2.04 -4.81
C ASN A 144 -15.35 1.73 -4.11
N VAL A 145 -15.28 1.14 -2.92
CA VAL A 145 -16.42 1.03 -2.02
C VAL A 145 -16.17 2.05 -0.93
N GLU A 146 -16.63 3.29 -1.15
CA GLU A 146 -16.59 4.29 -0.10
C GLU A 146 -17.58 3.90 0.99
N PHE A 147 -17.09 3.25 2.06
CA PHE A 147 -17.91 3.10 3.26
C PHE A 147 -17.99 4.44 3.98
N VAL A 148 -19.07 5.19 3.73
CA VAL A 148 -19.40 6.35 4.56
C VAL A 148 -20.00 5.85 5.86
N ILE A 149 -19.19 5.76 6.92
CA ILE A 149 -19.73 5.63 8.28
C ILE A 149 -20.35 6.99 8.65
N THR A 150 -21.66 7.11 8.49
CA THR A 150 -22.39 8.24 9.09
C THR A 150 -22.56 7.97 10.57
N GLU A 151 -21.80 8.66 11.42
CA GLU A 151 -22.08 8.71 12.86
C GLU A 151 -23.48 9.29 13.08
N LYS A 152 -24.42 8.46 13.53
CA LYS A 152 -25.66 8.93 14.15
C LYS A 152 -25.48 8.84 15.66
N VAL A 153 -25.19 9.99 16.28
CA VAL A 153 -25.21 10.11 17.74
C VAL A 153 -26.65 9.93 18.22
N SER A 154 -26.81 8.97 19.14
CA SER A 154 -28.00 8.64 19.95
C SER A 154 -29.14 7.87 19.29
N GLY A 155 -29.22 6.57 19.67
CA GLY A 155 -30.46 5.78 19.75
C GLY A 155 -30.94 5.15 18.45
N GLU A 156 -30.86 3.82 18.39
CA GLU A 156 -31.39 2.93 17.34
C GLU A 156 -30.65 2.95 16.00
N VAL A 157 -29.96 1.84 15.71
CA VAL A 157 -29.25 1.58 14.45
C VAL A 157 -30.27 1.16 13.41
N GLU A 158 -30.65 2.08 12.53
CA GLU A 158 -31.27 1.74 11.24
C GLU A 158 -30.15 1.57 10.18
N PHE A 159 -30.03 0.38 9.62
CA PHE A 159 -29.21 0.13 8.42
C PHE A 159 -29.96 0.64 7.19
N GLY A 160 -29.84 1.93 6.89
CA GLY A 160 -30.31 2.50 5.63
C GLY A 160 -29.32 2.20 4.51
N GLY A 161 -29.56 1.15 3.72
CA GLY A 161 -28.77 0.89 2.51
C GLY A 161 -29.14 1.91 1.42
N SER A 162 -28.28 2.89 1.18
CA SER A 162 -28.31 3.66 -0.07
C SER A 162 -27.68 2.82 -1.20
N GLU A 163 -28.24 2.90 -2.40
CA GLU A 163 -27.60 2.38 -3.62
C GLU A 163 -26.28 3.15 -3.82
N GLU A 164 -25.19 2.60 -3.31
CA GLU A 164 -23.85 3.13 -3.52
C GLU A 164 -23.49 3.00 -5.00
N THR A 165 -23.22 4.13 -5.65
CA THR A 165 -22.67 4.14 -7.00
C THR A 165 -21.23 3.66 -6.89
N VAL A 166 -21.01 2.37 -7.19
CA VAL A 166 -19.67 1.80 -7.22
C VAL A 166 -18.92 2.38 -8.42
N GLU A 167 -18.09 3.40 -8.18
CA GLU A 167 -17.28 4.01 -9.23
C GLU A 167 -16.11 3.07 -9.57
N GLU A 168 -15.99 2.75 -10.86
CA GLU A 168 -14.86 2.00 -11.39
C GLU A 168 -13.72 2.97 -11.67
N ILE A 169 -12.62 2.82 -10.94
CA ILE A 169 -11.42 3.64 -11.07
C ILE A 169 -10.40 2.88 -11.91
N SER A 170 -9.83 3.55 -12.91
CA SER A 170 -8.80 2.98 -13.78
C SER A 170 -7.58 3.91 -13.87
N GLY A 171 -6.39 3.33 -13.86
CA GLY A 171 -5.14 4.09 -13.90
C GLY A 171 -3.96 3.27 -14.40
N ARG A 172 -2.83 3.96 -14.58
CA ARG A 172 -1.54 3.34 -14.91
C ARG A 172 -0.43 4.04 -14.15
N ALA A 173 0.42 3.25 -13.51
CA ALA A 173 1.66 3.72 -12.92
C ALA A 173 2.87 3.24 -13.73
N PHE A 174 4.01 3.88 -13.49
CA PHE A 174 5.29 3.53 -14.10
C PHE A 174 6.34 3.40 -13.00
N ILE A 175 7.15 2.35 -13.07
CA ILE A 175 8.33 2.21 -12.19
C ILE A 175 9.34 3.30 -12.54
N THR A 176 9.77 4.04 -11.52
CA THR A 176 10.77 5.12 -11.63
C THR A 176 12.14 4.69 -11.11
N GLY A 177 12.19 3.70 -10.21
CA GLY A 177 13.45 3.23 -9.64
C GLY A 177 13.30 2.04 -8.71
N MET A 178 14.42 1.39 -8.44
CA MET A 178 14.55 0.34 -7.44
C MET A 178 15.70 0.73 -6.51
N HIS A 179 15.48 0.64 -5.21
CA HIS A 179 16.39 1.20 -4.22
C HIS A 179 16.71 0.18 -3.13
N THR A 180 17.94 0.25 -2.61
CA THR A 180 18.31 -0.41 -1.36
C THR A 180 18.64 0.67 -0.34
N PHE A 181 17.87 0.73 0.74
CA PHE A 181 18.12 1.63 1.85
C PHE A 181 18.80 0.89 2.99
N THR A 182 19.74 1.55 3.64
CA THR A 182 20.42 1.04 4.82
C THR A 182 20.24 1.99 5.99
N LEU A 183 20.13 1.44 7.20
CA LEU A 183 19.98 2.19 8.44
C LEU A 183 21.18 1.89 9.35
N ASP A 184 21.84 2.96 9.78
CA ASP A 184 22.88 2.94 10.81
C ASP A 184 22.23 2.98 12.21
N PRO A 185 22.73 2.27 13.23
CA PRO A 185 22.20 2.40 14.59
C PRO A 185 22.12 3.84 15.13
N GLU A 186 22.96 4.74 14.63
CA GLU A 186 23.00 6.16 15.03
C GLU A 186 22.17 7.08 14.13
N ASP A 187 21.37 6.51 13.20
CA ASP A 187 20.49 7.29 12.33
C ASP A 187 19.42 8.02 13.14
N SER A 188 19.27 9.32 12.91
CA SER A 188 18.36 10.20 13.67
C SER A 188 16.88 9.85 13.53
N ILE A 189 16.54 9.00 12.55
CA ILE A 189 15.17 8.56 12.28
C ILE A 189 14.74 7.37 13.19
N GLN A 190 15.69 6.67 13.83
CA GLN A 190 15.41 5.51 14.71
C GLN A 190 14.86 5.88 16.09
#